data_AF-A0A659UNS9-F1
#
_entry.id   AF-A0A659UNS9-F1
#
_cell.length_a   1.000
_cell.length_b   1.000
_cell.length_c   1.000
_cell.angle_alpha   90.00
_cell.angle_beta   90.00
_cell.angle_gamma   90.00
#
_symmetry.space_group_name_H-M   'P 1'
#
loop_
_entity.id
_entity.type
_entity.pdbx_description
1 polymer ?
#
loop_
_entity_poly.entity_id
_entity_poly.type
_entity_poly.pdbx_seq_one_letter_code
_entity_poly.pdbx_strand_id
1 'polypeptide(L)'
;RMQGSGGGNIVCVASDAGVHGGGGLIADTAYAASKAGTLSLVKSVARELAGKAVRINALNPGPTDSPMHSHIDPALKDRIAANLPIRRMGRPDDMAAAILFLCSDAARDRKST
;
A
#
# COMPACT_ATOMS: atom_id res chain seq x y z
N ARG A 1 18.30 -0.04 -15.80
CA ARG A 1 18.50 0.16 -14.34
C ARG A 1 18.01 1.57 -13.98
N MET A 2 17.07 1.74 -13.03
CA MET A 2 16.52 3.07 -12.66
C MET A 2 17.59 4.06 -12.19
N GLN A 3 18.66 3.58 -11.53
CA GLN A 3 19.78 4.42 -11.09
C GLN A 3 20.65 4.96 -12.24
N GLY A 4 20.54 4.41 -13.46
CA GLY A 4 21.28 4.87 -14.64
C GLY A 4 20.46 5.76 -15.58
N SER A 5 19.21 6.10 -15.21
CA SER A 5 18.24 6.79 -16.09
C SER A 5 17.69 8.10 -15.51
N GLY A 6 18.39 8.74 -14.57
CA GLY A 6 17.99 10.05 -14.02
C GLY A 6 17.02 9.99 -12.82
N GLY A 7 16.81 8.82 -12.22
CA GLY A 7 16.00 8.62 -11.02
C GLY A 7 14.84 7.65 -11.23
N GLY A 8 14.00 7.47 -10.19
CA GLY A 8 12.87 6.56 -10.27
C GLY A 8 11.97 6.57 -9.03
N ASN A 9 10.78 5.98 -9.19
CA ASN A 9 9.80 5.85 -8.12
C ASN A 9 9.36 4.39 -8.01
N ILE A 10 9.38 3.86 -6.79
CA ILE A 10 8.93 2.52 -6.46
C ILE A 10 7.78 2.66 -5.48
N VAL A 11 6.64 2.04 -5.80
CA VAL A 11 5.49 1.97 -4.90
C VAL A 11 5.19 0.51 -4.61
N CYS A 12 5.35 0.11 -3.36
CA CYS A 12 5.01 -1.22 -2.89
C CYS A 12 3.58 -1.23 -2.34
N VAL A 13 2.71 -2.10 -2.87
CA VAL A 13 1.36 -2.29 -2.32
C VAL A 13 1.44 -3.26 -1.14
N ALA A 14 1.44 -2.71 0.07
CA ALA A 14 1.44 -3.47 1.31
C ALA A 14 -0.01 -3.80 1.72
N SER A 15 -0.39 -3.50 2.97
CA SER A 15 -1.75 -3.65 3.50
C SER A 15 -1.84 -2.95 4.85
N ASP A 16 -3.02 -2.46 5.22
CA ASP A 16 -3.31 -2.03 6.59
C ASP A 16 -3.02 -3.15 7.63
N ALA A 17 -3.26 -4.41 7.24
CA ALA A 17 -2.94 -5.58 8.06
C ALA A 17 -1.43 -5.72 8.37
N GLY A 18 -0.56 -5.11 7.57
CA GLY A 18 0.89 -5.06 7.85
C GLY A 18 1.26 -4.08 8.96
N VAL A 19 0.36 -3.16 9.31
CA VAL A 19 0.54 -2.17 10.38
C VAL A 19 -0.17 -2.62 11.66
N HIS A 20 -1.43 -3.02 11.55
CA HIS A 20 -2.29 -3.33 12.69
C HIS A 20 -2.39 -4.82 13.01
N GLY A 21 -1.75 -5.68 12.20
CA GLY A 21 -1.85 -7.13 12.29
C GLY A 21 -2.99 -7.69 11.45
N GLY A 22 -2.89 -9.00 11.17
CA GLY A 22 -3.96 -9.79 10.59
C GLY A 22 -4.90 -10.30 11.67
N GLY A 23 -6.03 -10.85 11.27
CA GLY A 23 -7.10 -11.23 12.17
C GLY A 23 -8.40 -10.53 11.79
N GLY A 24 -9.47 -11.33 11.70
CA GLY A 24 -10.73 -10.91 11.10
C GLY A 24 -11.06 -11.77 9.87
N LEU A 25 -11.86 -11.23 8.97
CA LEU A 25 -12.58 -12.00 7.95
C LEU A 25 -11.81 -12.20 6.63
N ILE A 26 -10.73 -11.44 6.40
CA ILE A 26 -10.11 -11.31 5.06
C ILE A 26 -8.57 -11.25 5.03
N ALA A 27 -7.89 -11.28 6.18
CA ALA A 27 -6.42 -11.21 6.25
C ALA A 27 -5.88 -12.14 7.34
N ASP A 28 -5.26 -13.24 6.93
CA ASP A 28 -4.64 -14.19 7.85
C ASP A 28 -3.27 -13.72 8.37
N THR A 29 -2.73 -14.47 9.32
CA THR A 29 -1.45 -14.17 9.99
C THR A 29 -0.27 -14.16 9.00
N ALA A 30 -0.25 -15.08 8.03
CA ALA A 30 0.84 -15.17 7.06
C ALA A 30 0.82 -13.98 6.10
N TYR A 31 -0.37 -13.59 5.63
CA TYR A 31 -0.58 -12.41 4.83
C TYR A 31 -0.14 -11.15 5.57
N ALA A 32 -0.58 -10.95 6.81
CA ALA A 32 -0.18 -9.80 7.63
C ALA A 32 1.34 -9.74 7.86
N ALA A 33 1.97 -10.87 8.18
CA ALA A 33 3.42 -10.95 8.33
C ALA A 33 4.16 -10.57 7.03
N SER A 34 3.70 -11.07 5.88
CA SER A 34 4.29 -10.73 4.57
C SER A 34 4.19 -9.23 4.26
N LYS A 35 3.05 -8.61 4.60
CA LYS A 35 2.81 -7.19 4.36
C LYS A 35 3.59 -6.30 5.35
N ALA A 36 3.76 -6.72 6.60
CA ALA A 36 4.69 -6.08 7.54
C ALA A 36 6.14 -6.16 7.04
N GLY A 37 6.55 -7.30 6.48
CA GLY A 37 7.86 -7.46 5.82
C GLY A 37 8.06 -6.49 4.67
N THR A 38 7.01 -6.25 3.87
CA THR A 38 7.03 -5.24 2.79
C THR A 38 7.26 -3.83 3.34
N LEU A 39 6.65 -3.46 4.47
CA LEU A 39 6.88 -2.16 5.12
C LEU A 39 8.32 -2.03 5.62
N SER A 40 8.89 -3.10 6.17
CA SER A 40 10.30 -3.13 6.59
C SER A 40 11.23 -2.95 5.39
N LEU A 41 10.97 -3.67 4.29
CA LEU A 41 11.72 -3.56 3.04
C LEU A 41 11.75 -2.11 2.52
N VAL A 42 10.59 -1.45 2.46
CA VAL A 42 10.49 -0.05 2.01
C VAL A 42 11.37 0.87 2.84
N LYS A 43 11.36 0.72 4.18
CA LYS A 43 12.20 1.54 5.08
C LYS A 43 13.69 1.30 4.86
N SER A 44 14.10 0.04 4.73
CA SER A 44 15.51 -0.32 4.52
C SER A 44 16.01 0.18 3.16
N VAL A 45 15.26 -0.10 2.08
CA VAL A 45 15.63 0.31 0.72
C VAL A 45 15.61 1.83 0.58
N ALA A 46 14.70 2.54 1.25
CA ALA A 46 14.70 4.00 1.24
C ALA A 46 16.03 4.58 1.77
N ARG A 47 16.61 3.96 2.81
CA ARG A 47 17.92 4.37 3.36
C ARG A 47 19.06 4.06 2.40
N GLU A 48 19.04 2.90 1.75
CA GLU A 48 20.05 2.50 0.75
C GLU A 48 20.03 3.35 -0.52
N LEU A 49 18.87 3.93 -0.85
CA LEU A 49 18.64 4.75 -2.05
C LEU A 49 18.70 6.25 -1.77
N ALA A 50 18.93 6.67 -0.52
CA ALA A 50 19.09 8.07 -0.17
C ALA A 50 20.18 8.74 -1.05
N GLY A 51 19.85 9.89 -1.62
CA GLY A 51 20.74 10.63 -2.54
C GLY A 51 20.87 10.05 -3.96
N LYS A 52 20.22 8.92 -4.28
CA LYS A 52 20.34 8.27 -5.61
C LYS A 52 19.23 8.65 -6.61
N ALA A 53 18.51 9.75 -6.35
CA ALA A 53 17.34 10.19 -7.11
C ALA A 53 16.23 9.11 -7.28
N VAL A 54 16.24 8.06 -6.45
CA VAL A 54 15.20 7.02 -6.43
C VAL A 54 14.44 7.10 -5.11
N ARG A 55 13.11 7.12 -5.18
CA ARG A 55 12.21 7.09 -4.02
C ARG A 55 11.48 5.76 -3.97
N ILE A 56 11.24 5.27 -2.76
CA ILE A 56 10.40 4.11 -2.50
C ILE A 56 9.39 4.43 -1.41
N ASN A 57 8.13 4.08 -1.64
CA ASN A 57 7.04 4.28 -0.69
C ASN A 57 6.16 3.02 -0.62
N ALA A 58 5.43 2.88 0.48
CA ALA A 58 4.39 1.88 0.65
C ALA A 58 3.01 2.52 0.54
N LEU A 59 2.09 1.86 -0.16
CA LEU A 59 0.67 2.12 -0.06
C LEU A 59 0.04 0.98 0.76
N ASN A 60 -0.79 1.32 1.76
CA ASN A 60 -1.39 0.36 2.68
C ASN A 60 -2.92 0.38 2.56
N PRO A 61 -3.51 -0.36 1.61
CA PRO A 61 -4.96 -0.38 1.46
C PRO A 61 -5.64 -1.11 2.64
N GLY A 62 -6.82 -0.61 3.01
CA GLY A 62 -7.79 -1.37 3.79
C GLY A 62 -8.62 -2.33 2.91
N PRO A 63 -9.72 -2.89 3.43
CA PRO A 63 -10.60 -3.77 2.67
C PRO A 63 -11.08 -3.08 1.39
N THR A 64 -10.73 -3.65 0.23
CA THR A 64 -11.00 -3.07 -1.09
C THR A 64 -11.81 -4.05 -1.93
N ASP A 65 -12.90 -3.60 -2.52
CA ASP A 65 -13.69 -4.41 -3.43
C ASP A 65 -12.90 -4.61 -4.74
N SER A 66 -12.30 -5.78 -4.86
CA SER A 66 -11.38 -6.14 -5.92
C SER A 66 -11.51 -7.65 -6.20
N PRO A 67 -10.95 -8.16 -7.30
CA PRO A 67 -11.02 -9.59 -7.62
C PRO A 67 -10.50 -10.50 -6.49
N MET A 68 -9.56 -10.03 -5.66
CA MET A 68 -9.08 -10.75 -4.47
C MET A 68 -10.20 -11.13 -3.50
N HIS A 69 -11.26 -10.32 -3.41
CA HIS A 69 -12.40 -10.52 -2.52
C HIS A 69 -13.67 -10.97 -3.26
N SER A 70 -13.55 -11.41 -4.52
CA SER A 70 -14.69 -11.86 -5.33
C SER A 70 -15.37 -13.12 -4.78
N HIS A 71 -14.63 -13.95 -4.05
CA HIS A 71 -15.10 -15.20 -3.45
C HIS A 71 -15.79 -15.01 -2.09
N ILE A 72 -15.79 -13.79 -1.56
CA ILE A 72 -16.37 -13.47 -0.26
C ILE A 72 -17.89 -13.30 -0.41
N ASP A 73 -18.64 -13.99 0.45
CA ASP A 73 -20.10 -13.90 0.57
C ASP A 73 -20.57 -12.43 0.73
N PRO A 74 -21.59 -11.98 -0.02
CA PRO A 74 -22.12 -10.61 0.09
C PRO A 74 -22.46 -10.18 1.53
N ALA A 75 -23.07 -11.06 2.34
CA ALA A 75 -23.40 -10.71 3.72
C ALA A 75 -22.14 -10.46 4.57
N LEU A 76 -21.04 -11.13 4.23
CA LEU A 76 -19.75 -10.88 4.85
C LEU A 76 -19.13 -9.55 4.41
N LYS A 77 -19.26 -9.19 3.13
CA LYS A 77 -18.84 -7.86 2.62
C LYS A 77 -19.60 -6.74 3.32
N ASP A 78 -20.91 -6.90 3.53
CA ASP A 78 -21.74 -5.91 4.22
C ASP A 78 -21.31 -5.74 5.69
N ARG A 79 -20.98 -6.84 6.37
CA ARG A 79 -20.44 -6.79 7.75
C ARG A 79 -19.09 -6.09 7.81
N ILE A 80 -18.21 -6.32 6.83
CA ILE A 80 -16.93 -5.62 6.73
C ILE A 80 -17.18 -4.12 6.54
N ALA A 81 -18.04 -3.76 5.57
CA ALA A 81 -18.39 -2.37 5.28
C ALA A 81 -18.99 -1.67 6.51
N ALA A 82 -19.86 -2.33 7.28
CA ALA A 82 -20.49 -1.77 8.47
C ALA A 82 -19.48 -1.39 9.58
N ASN A 83 -18.34 -2.09 9.64
CA ASN A 83 -17.26 -1.81 10.61
C ASN A 83 -16.27 -0.75 10.12
N LEU A 84 -16.30 -0.37 8.84
CA LEU A 84 -15.46 0.69 8.31
C LEU A 84 -16.09 2.06 8.59
N PRO A 85 -15.31 3.08 9.02
CA PRO A 85 -15.84 4.43 9.25
C PRO A 85 -16.57 5.03 8.04
N ILE A 86 -16.07 4.77 6.82
CA ILE A 86 -16.66 5.24 5.55
C ILE A 86 -17.84 4.38 5.08
N ARG A 87 -18.20 3.33 5.81
CA ARG A 87 -19.35 2.43 5.57
C ARG A 87 -19.38 1.76 4.20
N ARG A 88 -18.22 1.61 3.55
CA ARG A 88 -18.03 0.88 2.30
C ARG A 88 -16.61 0.34 2.23
N MET A 89 -16.42 -0.73 1.44
CA MET A 89 -15.06 -1.12 1.02
C MET A 89 -14.48 -0.05 0.09
N GLY A 90 -13.14 0.04 0.08
CA GLY A 90 -12.41 0.84 -0.89
C GLY A 90 -12.63 0.33 -2.32
N ARG A 91 -12.36 1.15 -3.32
CA ARG A 91 -12.35 0.77 -4.74
C ARG A 91 -10.93 0.83 -5.29
N PRO A 92 -10.60 0.10 -6.37
CA PRO A 92 -9.31 0.21 -7.04
C PRO A 92 -8.93 1.66 -7.39
N ASP A 93 -9.92 2.44 -7.83
CA ASP A 93 -9.73 3.86 -8.19
C ASP A 93 -9.36 4.73 -6.97
N ASP A 94 -9.81 4.37 -5.76
CA ASP A 94 -9.45 5.08 -4.54
C ASP A 94 -7.92 4.97 -4.26
N MET A 95 -7.26 3.90 -4.77
CA MET A 95 -5.81 3.70 -4.66
C MET A 95 -5.04 4.33 -5.83
N ALA A 96 -5.62 4.33 -7.04
CA ALA A 96 -4.93 4.79 -8.26
C ALA A 96 -4.41 6.22 -8.12
N ALA A 97 -5.22 7.13 -7.58
CA ALA A 97 -4.83 8.51 -7.34
C ALA A 97 -3.64 8.64 -6.36
N ALA A 98 -3.62 7.83 -5.30
CA ALA A 98 -2.53 7.81 -4.34
C ALA A 98 -1.22 7.28 -4.97
N ILE A 99 -1.30 6.22 -5.78
CA ILE A 99 -0.13 5.68 -6.50
C ILE A 99 0.39 6.73 -7.48
N LEU A 100 -0.49 7.36 -8.27
CA LEU A 100 -0.12 8.43 -9.19
C LEU A 100 0.58 9.58 -8.47
N PHE A 101 0.04 10.02 -7.32
CA PHE A 101 0.68 11.04 -6.50
C PHE A 101 2.09 10.63 -6.06
N LEU A 102 2.24 9.42 -5.49
CA LEU A 102 3.55 8.91 -5.04
C LEU A 102 4.56 8.81 -6.20
N CYS A 103 4.10 8.47 -7.39
CA CYS A 103 4.89 8.42 -8.62
C CYS A 103 5.16 9.79 -9.26
N SER A 104 4.47 10.84 -8.83
CA SER A 104 4.61 12.20 -9.39
C SER A 104 5.71 13.01 -8.70
N ASP A 105 6.09 14.13 -9.32
CA ASP A 105 7.00 15.11 -8.74
C ASP A 105 6.42 15.84 -7.53
N ALA A 106 5.09 15.84 -7.37
CA ALA A 106 4.42 16.45 -6.22
C ALA A 106 4.77 15.75 -4.90
N ALA A 107 5.22 14.48 -4.94
CA ALA A 107 5.64 13.71 -3.78
C ALA A 107 7.16 13.82 -3.50
N ARG A 108 7.91 14.72 -4.16
CA ARG A 108 9.33 14.96 -3.86
C ARG A 108 9.48 15.79 -2.60
N ASP A 109 10.44 15.40 -1.76
CA ASP A 109 10.94 16.29 -0.71
C ASP A 109 11.76 17.41 -1.36
N ARG A 110 11.32 18.66 -1.19
CA ARG A 110 11.96 19.84 -1.76
C ARG A 110 13.17 20.32 -0.97
N LYS A 111 13.51 19.69 0.17
CA LYS A 111 14.57 20.18 1.08
C LYS A 111 15.95 19.53 0.88
N SER A 112 16.18 18.74 -0.17
CA SER A 112 17.46 18.03 -0.39
C SER A 112 18.09 18.31 -1.77
N THR A 113 17.93 19.52 -2.30
CA THR A 113 18.74 20.05 -3.41
C THR A 113 19.45 21.30 -2.98
#